data_AF-A0A7S3ZX02-F1
#
_entry.id   AF-A0A7S3ZX02-F1
#
_cell.length_a   1.000
_cell.length_b   1.000
_cell.length_c   1.000
_cell.angle_alpha   90.00
_cell.angle_beta   90.00
_cell.angle_gamma   90.00
#
_symmetry.space_group_name_H-M   'P 1'
#
loop_
_entity.id
_entity.type
_entity.pdbx_description
1 polymer ?
#
loop_
_entity_poly.entity_id
_entity_poly.type
_entity_poly.pdbx_seq_one_letter_code
_entity_poly.pdbx_strand_id
1 'polypeptide(L)'
;GTVCASLAAGDANSHCGVGAAPGAGIASCVQSFSNCNPAASEDSLTHNYNVNDISSNSWGIDQCEYIEDGRRLSTDCPFECPSVSSDDCPCDACDGDDWASGDLDSDCEDAVVDYCTSYFNDDVTPCLELDHYFVRCGYGQLSSYGHDQLVDGTTNGRGGLGTVYVFSAGNEYELGDDVNYEGYLNSRFTISVGAVYADLTHSLYSSSGAPVFISAPGGDGGNMAVAKPVGNGNTDNCGDAGQGTSFACPLISGVVALVLEANPNLTWRDVQGVLAATARTDFNDEDDETGQ
;
A
#
# COMPACT_ATOMS: atom_id res chain seq x y z
N GLY A 1 -15.20 4.54 -0.42
CA GLY A 1 -16.23 3.99 0.51
C GLY A 1 -17.28 3.19 -0.24
N THR A 2 -18.54 3.64 -0.26
CA THR A 2 -19.69 2.89 -0.82
C THR A 2 -19.50 2.43 -2.27
N VAL A 3 -18.96 3.28 -3.14
CA VAL A 3 -18.68 2.92 -4.54
C VAL A 3 -17.68 1.76 -4.63
N CYS A 4 -16.56 1.85 -3.91
CA CYS A 4 -15.54 0.79 -3.86
C CYS A 4 -16.13 -0.52 -3.33
N ALA A 5 -16.94 -0.45 -2.26
CA ALA A 5 -17.63 -1.62 -1.72
C ALA A 5 -18.57 -2.28 -2.75
N SER A 6 -19.29 -1.46 -3.54
CA SER A 6 -20.16 -1.94 -4.62
C SER A 6 -19.37 -2.64 -5.73
N LEU A 7 -18.19 -2.14 -6.09
CA LEU A 7 -17.32 -2.77 -7.10
C LEU A 7 -16.74 -4.11 -6.61
N ALA A 8 -16.35 -4.17 -5.34
CA ALA A 8 -15.80 -5.40 -4.77
C ALA A 8 -16.85 -6.49 -4.59
N ALA A 9 -18.00 -6.14 -3.97
CA ALA A 9 -18.96 -7.13 -3.48
C ALA A 9 -20.43 -6.64 -3.49
N GLY A 10 -20.80 -5.78 -4.45
CA GLY A 10 -22.20 -5.42 -4.67
C GLY A 10 -23.04 -6.66 -4.99
N ASP A 11 -24.17 -6.83 -4.30
CA ASP A 11 -25.07 -7.98 -4.43
C ASP A 11 -25.51 -8.24 -5.88
N ALA A 12 -25.61 -9.52 -6.25
CA ALA A 12 -26.19 -9.96 -7.51
C ALA A 12 -27.73 -9.94 -7.46
N ASN A 13 -28.33 -8.74 -7.43
CA ASN A 13 -29.77 -8.53 -7.42
C ASN A 13 -30.23 -7.69 -8.64
N SER A 14 -31.49 -7.25 -8.66
CA SER A 14 -32.06 -6.47 -9.78
C SER A 14 -31.82 -4.96 -9.66
N HIS A 15 -30.88 -4.51 -8.83
CA HIS A 15 -30.63 -3.11 -8.50
C HIS A 15 -29.13 -2.77 -8.69
N CYS A 16 -28.85 -1.71 -9.43
CA CYS A 16 -27.50 -1.26 -9.81
C CYS A 16 -26.68 -2.31 -10.59
N GLY A 17 -25.35 -2.27 -10.46
CA GLY A 17 -24.43 -3.28 -10.97
C GLY A 17 -24.07 -4.33 -9.91
N VAL A 18 -23.29 -5.31 -10.33
CA VAL A 18 -22.85 -6.44 -9.50
C VAL A 18 -21.35 -6.32 -9.23
N GLY A 19 -20.93 -6.55 -8.00
CA GLY A 19 -19.52 -6.55 -7.64
C GLY A 19 -18.77 -7.77 -8.20
N ALA A 20 -17.45 -7.74 -8.16
CA ALA A 20 -16.61 -8.86 -8.59
C ALA A 20 -16.86 -10.14 -7.75
N ALA A 21 -17.11 -10.00 -6.45
CA ALA A 21 -17.40 -11.08 -5.51
C ALA A 21 -18.72 -10.81 -4.75
N PRO A 22 -19.90 -10.96 -5.39
CA PRO A 22 -21.19 -10.59 -4.80
C PRO A 22 -21.62 -11.45 -3.60
N GLY A 23 -20.92 -12.56 -3.34
CA GLY A 23 -21.13 -13.40 -2.15
C GLY A 23 -20.22 -13.06 -0.97
N ALA A 24 -19.26 -12.14 -1.14
CA ALA A 24 -18.32 -11.78 -0.09
C ALA A 24 -18.95 -10.83 0.94
N GLY A 25 -18.51 -10.96 2.20
CA GLY A 25 -18.88 -10.01 3.25
C GLY A 25 -18.15 -8.67 3.08
N ILE A 26 -18.81 -7.57 3.47
CA ILE A 26 -18.22 -6.22 3.48
C ILE A 26 -18.19 -5.70 4.91
N ALA A 27 -17.02 -5.23 5.34
CA ALA A 27 -16.86 -4.41 6.54
C ALA A 27 -16.45 -2.99 6.15
N SER A 28 -16.82 -2.00 6.96
CA SER A 28 -16.43 -0.61 6.77
C SER A 28 -15.53 -0.14 7.90
N CYS A 29 -14.37 0.43 7.55
CA CYS A 29 -13.59 1.26 8.46
C CYS A 29 -13.69 2.72 7.98
N VAL A 30 -14.27 3.60 8.78
CA VAL A 30 -14.45 5.01 8.41
C VAL A 30 -13.28 5.81 8.98
N GLN A 31 -12.34 6.19 8.13
CA GLN A 31 -11.31 7.16 8.47
C GLN A 31 -11.90 8.58 8.43
N SER A 32 -11.73 9.36 9.49
CA SER A 32 -12.22 10.74 9.56
C SER A 32 -11.16 11.70 8.99
N PHE A 33 -11.29 12.08 7.72
CA PHE A 33 -10.35 12.97 7.02
C PHE A 33 -10.23 14.38 7.62
N SER A 34 -11.11 14.79 8.54
CA SER A 34 -11.12 16.14 9.11
C SER A 34 -10.00 16.40 10.12
N ASN A 35 -9.39 15.35 10.69
CA ASN A 35 -8.29 15.43 11.66
C ASN A 35 -7.24 14.39 11.25
N CYS A 36 -6.42 14.69 10.25
CA CYS A 36 -5.36 13.80 9.77
C CYS A 36 -4.34 13.55 10.89
N ASN A 37 -4.56 12.51 11.68
CA ASN A 37 -3.52 11.86 12.45
C ASN A 37 -3.13 10.59 11.65
N PRO A 38 -1.95 10.57 11.01
CA PRO A 38 -1.49 9.43 10.22
C PRO A 38 -1.56 8.11 11.01
N ALA A 39 -1.17 8.13 12.29
CA ALA A 39 -1.25 6.96 13.15
C ALA A 39 -2.69 6.43 13.32
N ALA A 40 -3.67 7.33 13.42
CA ALA A 40 -5.08 6.94 13.52
C ALA A 40 -5.63 6.37 12.20
N SER A 41 -5.04 6.73 11.05
CA SER A 41 -5.36 6.10 9.77
C SER A 41 -4.71 4.72 9.63
N GLU A 42 -3.50 4.55 10.16
CA GLU A 42 -2.75 3.29 10.11
C GLU A 42 -3.32 2.22 11.05
N ASP A 43 -3.94 2.60 12.17
CA ASP A 43 -4.76 1.70 13.02
C ASP A 43 -5.83 0.95 12.22
N SER A 44 -6.29 1.53 11.11
CA SER A 44 -7.29 0.88 10.26
C SER A 44 -6.75 -0.32 9.50
N LEU A 45 -5.43 -0.41 9.28
CA LEU A 45 -4.79 -1.50 8.56
C LEU A 45 -4.93 -2.82 9.32
N THR A 46 -4.93 -2.77 10.65
CA THR A 46 -5.11 -3.96 11.50
C THR A 46 -6.51 -4.11 12.07
N HIS A 47 -7.42 -3.19 11.73
CA HIS A 47 -8.78 -3.19 12.26
C HIS A 47 -9.52 -4.50 11.95
N ASN A 48 -9.78 -5.27 13.00
CA ASN A 48 -10.49 -6.56 12.93
C ASN A 48 -9.91 -7.54 11.89
N TYR A 49 -8.58 -7.60 11.69
CA TYR A 49 -7.94 -8.57 10.77
C TYR A 49 -8.20 -10.05 11.09
N ASN A 50 -8.76 -10.34 12.26
CA ASN A 50 -9.21 -11.67 12.65
C ASN A 50 -10.52 -12.08 11.97
N VAL A 51 -11.21 -11.11 11.37
CA VAL A 51 -12.47 -11.29 10.63
C VAL A 51 -12.31 -10.78 9.19
N ASN A 52 -11.55 -9.70 9.00
CA ASN A 52 -11.31 -9.09 7.70
C ASN A 52 -10.14 -9.80 7.01
N ASP A 53 -10.45 -10.54 5.95
CA ASP A 53 -9.43 -11.23 5.14
C ASP A 53 -8.64 -10.26 4.24
N ILE A 54 -9.32 -9.24 3.72
CA ILE A 54 -8.82 -8.33 2.69
C ILE A 54 -9.03 -6.90 3.15
N SER A 55 -7.99 -6.08 3.03
CA SER A 55 -8.04 -4.64 3.27
C SER A 55 -7.88 -3.91 1.93
N SER A 56 -8.93 -3.21 1.51
CA SER A 56 -9.01 -2.50 0.23
C SER A 56 -8.87 -1.00 0.45
N ASN A 57 -7.78 -0.41 -0.04
CA ASN A 57 -7.32 0.92 0.32
C ASN A 57 -7.20 1.81 -0.92
N SER A 58 -8.20 2.67 -1.11
CA SER A 58 -8.21 3.67 -2.17
C SER A 58 -7.99 5.06 -1.60
N TRP A 59 -6.88 5.19 -0.88
CA TRP A 59 -6.37 6.39 -0.23
C TRP A 59 -4.85 6.30 -0.20
N GLY A 60 -4.19 7.45 -0.06
CA GLY A 60 -2.75 7.60 0.09
C GLY A 60 -2.48 8.86 0.88
N ILE A 61 -1.24 9.07 1.29
CA ILE A 61 -0.83 10.31 1.94
C ILE A 61 0.03 11.05 0.91
N ASP A 62 -0.47 12.18 0.43
CA ASP A 62 0.23 13.08 -0.49
C ASP A 62 1.43 13.68 0.27
N GLN A 63 2.67 13.35 -0.11
CA GLN A 63 3.82 13.60 0.76
C GLN A 63 4.75 14.71 0.27
N CYS A 64 4.59 15.84 0.95
CA CYS A 64 5.63 16.80 1.34
C CYS A 64 5.40 17.31 2.78
N GLU A 65 4.89 16.49 3.71
CA GLU A 65 4.77 16.84 5.14
C GLU A 65 5.45 15.81 6.05
N TYR A 66 6.34 16.30 6.91
CA TYR A 66 7.22 15.60 7.84
C TYR A 66 6.55 14.47 8.66
N ILE A 67 7.23 13.33 8.80
CA ILE A 67 6.87 12.24 9.72
C ILE A 67 7.58 12.47 11.07
N GLU A 68 6.84 12.52 12.17
CA GLU A 68 7.37 12.39 13.55
C GLU A 68 7.31 10.90 13.97
N ASP A 69 8.42 10.37 14.49
CA ASP A 69 8.75 8.93 14.56
C ASP A 69 8.19 8.15 15.78
N GLY A 70 8.23 6.81 15.69
CA GLY A 70 7.87 5.83 16.71
C GLY A 70 8.28 4.38 16.41
N ARG A 71 9.40 4.12 15.71
CA ARG A 71 9.93 2.76 15.43
C ARG A 71 10.80 2.26 16.57
N ARG A 72 10.67 0.98 16.97
CA ARG A 72 11.55 0.34 17.96
C ARG A 72 12.61 -0.54 17.31
N LEU A 73 13.89 -0.17 17.43
CA LEU A 73 15.01 -1.01 16.98
C LEU A 73 15.52 -1.94 18.11
N SER A 74 16.61 -2.65 17.85
CA SER A 74 17.36 -3.43 18.85
C SER A 74 17.91 -2.50 19.95
N THR A 75 18.10 -2.98 21.20
CA THR A 75 18.81 -2.19 22.24
C THR A 75 20.30 -2.03 21.98
N ASP A 76 20.85 -2.89 21.12
CA ASP A 76 22.26 -2.90 20.74
C ASP A 76 22.43 -2.32 19.33
N CYS A 77 23.55 -1.63 19.09
CA CYS A 77 23.88 -1.05 17.79
C CYS A 77 23.86 -2.12 16.68
N PRO A 78 23.21 -1.85 15.53
CA PRO A 78 23.00 -2.86 14.49
C PRO A 78 24.10 -2.89 13.41
N PHE A 79 25.12 -2.03 13.47
CA PHE A 79 26.19 -1.93 12.45
C PHE A 79 27.40 -2.83 12.76
N GLU A 80 27.94 -3.52 11.74
CA GLU A 80 29.16 -4.34 11.88
C GLU A 80 30.46 -3.55 11.59
N CYS A 81 30.38 -2.45 10.83
CA CYS A 81 31.48 -1.51 10.55
C CYS A 81 32.79 -2.16 10.04
N PRO A 82 32.78 -3.08 9.06
CA PRO A 82 33.95 -3.89 8.70
C PRO A 82 35.05 -3.13 7.95
N SER A 83 34.77 -1.97 7.38
CA SER A 83 35.64 -1.24 6.44
C SER A 83 36.08 0.15 6.94
N VAL A 84 35.70 0.54 8.15
CA VAL A 84 35.90 1.90 8.68
C VAL A 84 36.66 1.93 10.02
N SER A 85 37.16 3.12 10.40
CA SER A 85 37.66 3.36 11.76
C SER A 85 36.52 3.17 12.76
N SER A 86 36.84 2.81 14.01
CA SER A 86 35.87 2.92 15.12
C SER A 86 35.25 4.33 15.17
N ASP A 87 36.08 5.35 15.00
CA ASP A 87 35.63 6.76 15.08
C ASP A 87 34.63 7.17 13.98
N ASP A 88 34.47 6.37 12.92
CA ASP A 88 33.52 6.58 11.81
C ASP A 88 32.34 5.59 11.85
N CYS A 89 32.29 4.70 12.85
CA CYS A 89 31.23 3.72 13.02
C CYS A 89 30.06 4.33 13.81
N PRO A 90 28.80 4.18 13.35
CA PRO A 90 27.65 4.69 14.09
C PRO A 90 27.57 4.14 15.52
N CYS A 91 28.04 2.91 15.77
CA CYS A 91 28.04 2.32 17.11
C CYS A 91 28.87 3.08 18.14
N ASP A 92 29.89 3.82 17.71
CA ASP A 92 30.76 4.59 18.60
C ASP A 92 30.24 6.03 18.79
N ALA A 93 29.63 6.62 17.75
CA ALA A 93 29.00 7.93 17.82
C ALA A 93 27.71 7.93 18.64
N CYS A 94 26.99 6.82 18.64
CA CYS A 94 25.71 6.61 19.32
C CYS A 94 25.85 5.91 20.68
N ASP A 95 27.04 5.92 21.29
CA ASP A 95 27.29 5.22 22.57
C ASP A 95 26.50 5.87 23.72
N GLY A 96 25.42 5.20 24.12
CA GLY A 96 24.50 5.65 25.19
C GLY A 96 23.08 5.96 24.72
N ASP A 97 22.82 5.96 23.41
CA ASP A 97 21.49 6.14 22.85
C ASP A 97 20.66 4.85 22.89
N ASP A 98 19.34 5.03 23.04
CA ASP A 98 18.39 3.92 22.98
C ASP A 98 18.02 3.64 21.53
N TRP A 99 18.84 2.83 20.88
CA TRP A 99 18.52 2.29 19.56
C TRP A 99 17.08 1.72 19.55
N ALA A 100 16.60 1.14 20.65
CA ALA A 100 15.27 0.56 20.72
C ALA A 100 14.11 1.56 20.79
N SER A 101 14.35 2.85 21.02
CA SER A 101 13.30 3.88 20.97
C SER A 101 13.19 4.57 19.62
N GLY A 102 14.26 4.54 18.80
CA GLY A 102 14.37 5.39 17.61
C GLY A 102 14.63 6.86 17.93
N ASP A 103 14.78 7.23 19.20
CA ASP A 103 15.16 8.60 19.62
C ASP A 103 16.69 8.71 19.69
N LEU A 104 17.35 8.63 18.53
CA LEU A 104 18.80 8.89 18.44
C LEU A 104 19.06 10.40 18.61
N ASP A 105 20.17 10.77 19.25
CA ASP A 105 20.56 12.17 19.30
C ASP A 105 21.04 12.67 17.93
N SER A 106 21.06 13.99 17.72
CA SER A 106 21.41 14.57 16.42
C SER A 106 22.80 14.20 15.91
N ASP A 107 23.74 13.95 16.83
CA ASP A 107 25.11 13.59 16.48
C ASP A 107 25.17 12.11 16.04
N CYS A 108 24.39 11.26 16.69
CA CYS A 108 24.19 9.87 16.31
C CYS A 108 23.45 9.73 14.96
N GLU A 109 22.39 10.50 14.73
CA GLU A 109 21.69 10.51 13.44
C GLU A 109 22.63 10.85 12.28
N ASP A 110 23.40 11.93 12.41
CA ASP A 110 24.34 12.38 11.39
C ASP A 110 25.42 11.31 11.14
N ALA A 111 25.87 10.58 12.16
CA ALA A 111 26.81 9.47 12.02
C ALA A 111 26.21 8.29 11.22
N VAL A 112 24.95 7.92 11.49
CA VAL A 112 24.23 6.89 10.72
C VAL A 112 24.09 7.31 9.26
N VAL A 113 23.71 8.56 9.00
CA VAL A 113 23.59 9.13 7.65
C VAL A 113 24.90 9.07 6.88
N ASP A 114 25.98 9.55 7.49
CA ASP A 114 27.30 9.63 6.85
C ASP A 114 27.86 8.24 6.55
N TYR A 115 27.68 7.30 7.49
CA TYR A 115 28.10 5.91 7.34
C TYR A 115 27.34 5.23 6.21
N CYS A 116 26.00 5.25 6.22
CA CYS A 116 25.19 4.59 5.19
C CYS A 116 25.35 5.23 3.81
N THR A 117 25.66 6.52 3.72
CA THR A 117 25.96 7.18 2.44
C THR A 117 27.24 6.62 1.80
N SER A 118 28.24 6.27 2.61
CA SER A 118 29.58 5.92 2.13
C SER A 118 29.83 4.41 2.11
N TYR A 119 29.16 3.66 2.98
CA TYR A 119 29.45 2.25 3.29
C TYR A 119 28.20 1.36 3.24
N PHE A 120 27.14 1.77 2.53
CA PHE A 120 25.89 1.01 2.38
C PHE A 120 26.09 -0.49 2.13
N ASN A 121 27.01 -0.85 1.22
CA ASN A 121 27.24 -2.25 0.83
C ASN A 121 27.89 -3.10 1.92
N ASP A 122 28.52 -2.46 2.91
CA ASP A 122 29.20 -3.13 4.00
C ASP A 122 28.20 -3.52 5.11
N ASP A 123 27.07 -2.82 5.20
CA ASP A 123 26.05 -2.97 6.25
C ASP A 123 24.64 -2.68 5.68
N VAL A 124 24.27 -3.44 4.63
CA VAL A 124 23.04 -3.20 3.85
C VAL A 124 21.78 -3.29 4.73
N THR A 125 21.70 -4.28 5.61
CA THR A 125 20.51 -4.51 6.45
C THR A 125 20.24 -3.34 7.40
N PRO A 126 21.17 -2.91 8.27
CA PRO A 126 20.92 -1.78 9.16
C PRO A 126 20.75 -0.47 8.39
N CYS A 127 21.43 -0.26 7.26
CA CYS A 127 21.21 0.94 6.43
C CYS A 127 19.82 0.99 5.77
N LEU A 128 19.22 -0.15 5.46
CA LEU A 128 17.83 -0.21 4.98
C LEU A 128 16.81 -0.06 6.12
N GLU A 129 17.14 -0.54 7.32
CA GLU A 129 16.27 -0.42 8.50
C GLU A 129 16.26 1.01 9.09
N LEU A 130 17.31 1.79 8.81
CA LEU A 130 17.55 3.15 9.33
C LEU A 130 17.48 4.24 8.24
N ASP A 131 16.85 3.94 7.11
CA ASP A 131 16.79 4.83 5.94
C ASP A 131 16.10 6.18 6.20
N HIS A 132 15.19 6.21 7.17
CA HIS A 132 14.49 7.40 7.63
C HIS A 132 15.40 8.55 8.13
N TYR A 133 16.66 8.29 8.54
CA TYR A 133 17.57 9.35 9.02
C TYR A 133 18.21 10.19 7.91
N PHE A 134 18.54 9.58 6.78
CA PHE A 134 19.21 10.26 5.66
C PHE A 134 18.26 10.64 4.53
N VAL A 135 17.04 10.12 4.57
CA VAL A 135 15.94 10.56 3.70
C VAL A 135 15.19 11.70 4.42
N ARG A 136 15.87 12.85 4.61
CA ARG A 136 15.33 14.06 5.29
C ARG A 136 14.26 14.81 4.48
N CYS A 137 13.96 14.34 3.27
CA CYS A 137 12.76 14.61 2.47
C CYS A 137 12.43 13.31 1.73
N GLY A 138 11.65 12.44 2.37
CA GLY A 138 11.12 11.25 1.74
C GLY A 138 9.88 11.62 0.96
N TYR A 139 9.93 11.51 -0.36
CA TYR A 139 8.69 11.27 -1.07
C TYR A 139 8.05 10.02 -0.45
N GLY A 140 6.88 10.19 0.16
CA GLY A 140 5.95 9.12 0.47
C GLY A 140 6.41 8.00 1.39
N GLN A 141 7.54 8.06 2.09
CA GLN A 141 8.01 6.89 2.85
C GLN A 141 6.99 6.41 3.88
N LEU A 142 6.84 5.08 3.96
CA LEU A 142 5.93 4.43 4.88
C LEU A 142 6.42 4.69 6.32
N SER A 143 5.54 5.21 7.18
CA SER A 143 5.88 5.45 8.57
C SER A 143 6.30 4.14 9.26
N SER A 144 7.09 4.27 10.32
CA SER A 144 7.43 3.19 11.25
C SER A 144 6.21 2.40 11.69
N TYR A 145 5.21 3.14 12.13
CA TYR A 145 3.97 2.60 12.61
C TYR A 145 3.18 1.89 11.51
N GLY A 146 3.01 2.52 10.34
CA GLY A 146 2.33 1.93 9.18
C GLY A 146 3.00 0.65 8.69
N HIS A 147 4.33 0.62 8.66
CA HIS A 147 5.10 -0.58 8.37
C HIS A 147 4.79 -1.70 9.37
N ASP A 148 4.84 -1.40 10.68
CA ASP A 148 4.56 -2.38 11.73
C ASP A 148 3.11 -2.88 11.67
N GLN A 149 2.14 -2.03 11.33
CA GLN A 149 0.75 -2.45 11.11
C GLN A 149 0.62 -3.41 9.91
N LEU A 150 1.31 -3.14 8.79
CA LEU A 150 1.34 -4.08 7.65
C LEU A 150 2.02 -5.40 8.01
N VAL A 151 3.11 -5.35 8.78
CA VAL A 151 3.80 -6.56 9.28
C VAL A 151 2.88 -7.36 10.21
N ASP A 152 2.22 -6.72 11.17
CA ASP A 152 1.30 -7.38 12.10
C ASP A 152 0.13 -8.02 11.34
N GLY A 153 -0.50 -7.29 10.43
CA GLY A 153 -1.60 -7.80 9.63
C GLY A 153 -1.21 -8.94 8.70
N THR A 154 -0.05 -8.85 8.03
CA THR A 154 0.45 -9.94 7.17
C THR A 154 1.02 -11.14 7.93
N THR A 155 1.35 -10.97 9.22
CA THR A 155 1.86 -12.06 10.07
C THR A 155 0.76 -12.75 10.86
N ASN A 156 -0.15 -11.99 11.47
CA ASN A 156 -1.13 -12.47 12.46
C ASN A 156 -2.57 -12.48 11.93
N GLY A 157 -2.86 -11.67 10.90
CA GLY A 157 -4.17 -11.65 10.24
C GLY A 157 -4.59 -13.03 9.71
N ARG A 158 -5.90 -13.26 9.61
CA ARG A 158 -6.47 -14.52 9.09
C ARG A 158 -5.91 -15.78 9.77
N GLY A 159 -5.69 -15.72 11.09
CA GLY A 159 -5.16 -16.85 11.86
C GLY A 159 -3.71 -17.23 11.50
N GLY A 160 -2.91 -16.25 11.08
CA GLY A 160 -1.50 -16.46 10.70
C GLY A 160 -1.26 -16.65 9.20
N LEU A 161 -2.31 -16.61 8.36
CA LEU A 161 -2.19 -16.63 6.90
C LEU A 161 -1.84 -15.25 6.32
N GLY A 162 -2.09 -14.19 7.10
CA GLY A 162 -1.84 -12.81 6.75
C GLY A 162 -2.99 -12.17 5.97
N THR A 163 -3.39 -10.98 6.40
CA THR A 163 -4.33 -10.12 5.68
C THR A 163 -3.76 -9.73 4.32
N VAL A 164 -4.63 -9.71 3.30
CA VAL A 164 -4.24 -9.24 1.96
C VAL A 164 -4.53 -7.75 1.84
N TYR A 165 -3.48 -6.94 1.71
CA TYR A 165 -3.60 -5.50 1.51
C TYR A 165 -3.57 -5.16 0.02
N VAL A 166 -4.63 -4.50 -0.46
CA VAL A 166 -4.75 -4.02 -1.84
C VAL A 166 -4.82 -2.50 -1.80
N PHE A 167 -3.95 -1.83 -2.55
CA PHE A 167 -3.86 -0.37 -2.61
C PHE A 167 -4.02 0.11 -4.06
N SER A 168 -4.62 1.30 -4.25
CA SER A 168 -4.65 1.95 -5.57
C SER A 168 -3.34 2.66 -5.86
N ALA A 169 -2.83 2.54 -7.09
CA ALA A 169 -1.53 3.09 -7.49
C ALA A 169 -1.42 4.63 -7.50
N GLY A 170 -2.53 5.38 -7.46
CA GLY A 170 -2.50 6.85 -7.59
C GLY A 170 -3.17 7.32 -8.90
N ASN A 171 -3.50 8.60 -8.99
CA ASN A 171 -4.18 9.22 -10.13
C ASN A 171 -3.40 10.43 -10.70
N GLU A 172 -2.13 10.57 -10.33
CA GLU A 172 -1.31 11.76 -10.53
C GLU A 172 -0.24 11.58 -11.64
N TYR A 173 -0.42 10.60 -12.53
CA TYR A 173 0.53 10.32 -13.63
C TYR A 173 0.88 11.55 -14.49
N GLU A 174 -0.13 12.36 -14.86
CA GLU A 174 0.09 13.60 -15.65
C GLU A 174 0.92 14.64 -14.88
N LEU A 175 1.02 14.53 -13.55
CA LEU A 175 1.84 15.38 -12.69
C LEU A 175 3.26 14.83 -12.50
N GLY A 176 3.58 13.68 -13.10
CA GLY A 176 4.87 13.01 -13.00
C GLY A 176 5.02 12.14 -11.74
N ASP A 177 3.91 11.73 -11.14
CA ASP A 177 3.91 10.83 -9.99
C ASP A 177 4.43 9.43 -10.36
N ASP A 178 5.11 8.80 -9.42
CA ASP A 178 5.67 7.46 -9.59
C ASP A 178 5.58 6.69 -8.27
N VAL A 179 4.95 5.51 -8.32
CA VAL A 179 4.63 4.70 -7.15
C VAL A 179 5.87 4.19 -6.40
N ASN A 180 7.06 4.23 -7.00
CA ASN A 180 8.33 3.99 -6.31
C ASN A 180 8.51 4.93 -5.11
N TYR A 181 7.92 6.12 -5.19
CA TYR A 181 8.03 7.19 -4.20
C TYR A 181 6.86 7.23 -3.22
N GLU A 182 6.04 6.19 -3.18
CA GLU A 182 4.85 6.10 -2.33
C GLU A 182 4.92 4.84 -1.45
N GLY A 183 5.03 5.03 -0.14
CA GLY A 183 5.49 4.01 0.82
C GLY A 183 4.52 2.86 1.03
N TYR A 184 3.22 3.14 1.00
CA TYR A 184 2.23 2.04 1.00
C TYR A 184 2.26 1.29 -0.32
N LEU A 185 2.56 1.97 -1.43
CA LEU A 185 2.50 1.41 -2.79
C LEU A 185 3.76 0.64 -3.17
N ASN A 186 4.92 1.04 -2.63
CA ASN A 186 6.20 0.36 -2.80
C ASN A 186 6.47 -0.75 -1.76
N SER A 187 5.62 -0.86 -0.74
CA SER A 187 5.73 -1.89 0.28
C SER A 187 5.43 -3.28 -0.27
N ARG A 188 6.32 -4.24 -0.02
CA ARG A 188 6.13 -5.65 -0.41
C ARG A 188 4.87 -6.30 0.17
N PHE A 189 4.33 -5.74 1.25
CA PHE A 189 3.16 -6.28 1.96
C PHE A 189 1.84 -5.90 1.28
N THR A 190 1.87 -4.98 0.32
CA THR A 190 0.69 -4.52 -0.40
C THR A 190 0.68 -5.02 -1.85
N ILE A 191 -0.49 -4.94 -2.45
CA ILE A 191 -0.71 -5.13 -3.89
C ILE A 191 -1.10 -3.77 -4.43
N SER A 192 -0.15 -3.07 -5.05
CA SER A 192 -0.42 -1.79 -5.73
C SER A 192 -1.11 -2.05 -7.06
N VAL A 193 -2.27 -1.42 -7.26
CA VAL A 193 -3.17 -1.67 -8.39
C VAL A 193 -3.25 -0.46 -9.31
N GLY A 194 -2.70 -0.62 -10.52
CA GLY A 194 -2.82 0.34 -11.62
C GLY A 194 -4.19 0.27 -12.30
N ALA A 195 -4.46 1.23 -13.18
CA ALA A 195 -5.70 1.30 -13.94
C ALA A 195 -5.47 1.20 -15.45
N VAL A 196 -6.35 0.43 -16.09
CA VAL A 196 -6.53 0.40 -17.55
C VAL A 196 -7.94 0.86 -17.93
N TYR A 197 -8.08 1.32 -19.17
CA TYR A 197 -9.38 1.62 -19.78
C TYR A 197 -10.12 0.33 -20.20
N ALA A 198 -11.35 0.49 -20.71
CA ALA A 198 -12.19 -0.63 -21.14
C ALA A 198 -11.60 -1.41 -22.34
N ASP A 199 -10.77 -0.76 -23.15
CA ASP A 199 -9.98 -1.35 -24.24
C ASP A 199 -8.63 -1.91 -23.77
N LEU A 200 -8.37 -1.88 -22.45
CA LEU A 200 -7.20 -2.45 -21.76
C LEU A 200 -5.89 -1.70 -22.00
N THR A 201 -5.93 -0.47 -22.54
CA THR A 201 -4.76 0.41 -22.60
C THR A 201 -4.54 1.10 -21.25
N HIS A 202 -3.32 1.57 -21.02
CA HIS A 202 -2.98 2.35 -19.83
C HIS A 202 -3.91 3.56 -19.66
N SER A 203 -4.45 3.76 -18.46
CA SER A 203 -5.26 4.94 -18.16
C SER A 203 -4.37 6.17 -17.96
N LEU A 204 -4.71 7.30 -18.61
CA LEU A 204 -3.89 8.53 -18.55
C LEU A 204 -3.65 9.08 -17.14
N TYR A 205 -4.50 8.73 -16.17
CA TYR A 205 -4.35 9.14 -14.78
C TYR A 205 -3.52 8.15 -13.95
N SER A 206 -3.36 6.89 -14.37
CA SER A 206 -2.78 5.83 -13.53
C SER A 206 -1.30 6.09 -13.29
N SER A 207 -0.90 6.35 -12.04
CA SER A 207 0.53 6.51 -11.71
C SER A 207 1.30 5.24 -12.07
N SER A 208 2.51 5.43 -12.59
CA SER A 208 3.38 4.35 -13.05
C SER A 208 4.48 4.04 -12.03
N GLY A 209 5.21 2.95 -12.22
CA GLY A 209 6.43 2.66 -11.46
C GLY A 209 6.57 1.16 -11.21
N ALA A 210 7.79 0.75 -10.86
CA ALA A 210 8.12 -0.67 -10.72
C ALA A 210 7.28 -1.43 -9.67
N PRO A 211 6.80 -0.79 -8.59
CA PRO A 211 5.90 -1.45 -7.62
C PRO A 211 4.45 -1.68 -8.08
N VAL A 212 4.00 -1.15 -9.23
CA VAL A 212 2.67 -1.50 -9.75
C VAL A 212 2.63 -3.02 -9.97
N PHE A 213 1.82 -3.71 -9.18
CA PHE A 213 1.84 -5.17 -9.14
C PHE A 213 0.92 -5.79 -10.18
N ILE A 214 -0.26 -5.20 -10.38
CA ILE A 214 -1.25 -5.63 -11.37
C ILE A 214 -2.14 -4.45 -11.74
N SER A 215 -2.71 -4.48 -12.94
CA SER A 215 -3.67 -3.47 -13.40
C SER A 215 -5.06 -4.06 -13.57
N ALA A 216 -6.09 -3.24 -13.33
CA ALA A 216 -7.49 -3.60 -13.56
C ALA A 216 -8.26 -2.42 -14.16
N PRO A 217 -9.46 -2.64 -14.73
CA PRO A 217 -10.28 -1.54 -15.23
C PRO A 217 -10.53 -0.47 -14.15
N GLY A 218 -10.07 0.75 -14.38
CA GLY A 218 -10.23 1.87 -13.45
C GLY A 218 -11.35 2.84 -13.82
N GLY A 219 -11.99 2.62 -14.97
CA GLY A 219 -13.09 3.44 -15.49
C GLY A 219 -12.66 4.50 -16.51
N ASP A 220 -13.61 4.89 -17.33
CA ASP A 220 -13.48 5.83 -18.45
C ASP A 220 -14.61 6.89 -18.45
N GLY A 221 -15.29 7.04 -17.30
CA GLY A 221 -16.36 8.03 -17.11
C GLY A 221 -17.72 7.65 -17.71
N GLY A 222 -18.00 6.36 -17.91
CA GLY A 222 -19.34 5.93 -18.35
C GLY A 222 -19.70 4.44 -18.31
N ASN A 223 -18.79 3.55 -17.91
CA ASN A 223 -18.98 2.10 -18.07
C ASN A 223 -18.94 1.26 -16.78
N MET A 224 -19.00 1.89 -15.60
CA MET A 224 -18.93 1.17 -14.32
C MET A 224 -20.17 1.44 -13.44
N ALA A 225 -21.24 0.68 -13.67
CA ALA A 225 -22.47 0.80 -12.90
C ALA A 225 -22.31 0.29 -11.46
N VAL A 226 -22.56 1.15 -10.48
CA VAL A 226 -22.35 0.88 -9.05
C VAL A 226 -23.48 1.47 -8.20
N ALA A 227 -23.61 0.98 -6.96
CA ALA A 227 -24.36 1.67 -5.92
C ALA A 227 -23.58 2.88 -5.38
N LYS A 228 -24.26 4.00 -5.20
CA LYS A 228 -23.75 5.26 -4.62
C LYS A 228 -24.29 5.44 -3.20
N PRO A 229 -23.72 6.33 -2.36
CA PRO A 229 -24.32 6.63 -1.06
C PRO A 229 -25.77 7.12 -1.20
N VAL A 230 -26.66 6.62 -0.35
CA VAL A 230 -28.04 7.14 -0.27
C VAL A 230 -27.98 8.52 0.37
N GLY A 231 -28.07 9.58 -0.44
CA GLY A 231 -28.31 10.94 0.09
C GLY A 231 -29.68 10.99 0.77
N ASN A 232 -29.81 11.74 1.87
CA ASN A 232 -31.04 11.91 2.64
C ASN A 232 -32.27 12.17 1.73
N GLY A 233 -33.02 11.11 1.38
CA GLY A 233 -34.27 11.19 0.61
C GLY A 233 -34.28 10.57 -0.80
N ASN A 234 -33.18 10.05 -1.33
CA ASN A 234 -33.20 9.36 -2.63
C ASN A 234 -33.59 7.87 -2.50
N THR A 235 -34.43 7.40 -3.42
CA THR A 235 -34.93 6.00 -3.48
C THR A 235 -34.20 5.13 -4.51
N ASP A 236 -33.36 5.74 -5.36
CA ASP A 236 -32.54 5.08 -6.37
C ASP A 236 -31.17 5.78 -6.37
N ASN A 237 -30.11 5.01 -6.12
CA ASN A 237 -28.75 5.49 -5.91
C ASN A 237 -27.75 4.76 -6.81
N CYS A 238 -28.20 4.20 -7.93
CA CYS A 238 -27.27 3.65 -8.93
C CYS A 238 -26.63 4.77 -9.76
N GLY A 239 -25.37 4.62 -10.13
CA GLY A 239 -24.70 5.55 -11.02
C GLY A 239 -23.40 5.00 -11.55
N ASP A 240 -22.72 5.79 -12.38
CA ASP A 240 -21.38 5.46 -12.85
C ASP A 240 -20.35 5.72 -11.74
N ALA A 241 -19.42 4.81 -11.55
CA ALA A 241 -18.36 4.92 -10.56
C ALA A 241 -17.49 6.17 -10.81
N GLY A 242 -17.26 6.51 -12.08
CA GLY A 242 -16.31 7.51 -12.54
C GLY A 242 -15.07 6.83 -13.14
N GLN A 243 -13.91 7.44 -12.91
CA GLN A 243 -12.61 6.90 -13.29
C GLN A 243 -11.59 7.11 -12.16
N GLY A 244 -10.61 6.22 -12.06
CA GLY A 244 -9.51 6.29 -11.09
C GLY A 244 -8.99 4.91 -10.67
N THR A 245 -7.73 4.85 -10.25
CA THR A 245 -7.13 3.62 -9.65
C THR A 245 -7.87 3.20 -8.38
N SER A 246 -8.57 4.14 -7.73
CA SER A 246 -9.53 3.88 -6.64
C SER A 246 -10.70 2.97 -6.99
N PHE A 247 -10.97 2.74 -8.28
CA PHE A 247 -11.99 1.80 -8.76
C PHE A 247 -11.39 0.49 -9.29
N ALA A 248 -10.13 0.50 -9.73
CA ALA A 248 -9.38 -0.71 -10.05
C ALA A 248 -9.05 -1.53 -8.80
N CYS A 249 -8.60 -0.87 -7.72
CA CYS A 249 -8.28 -1.49 -6.43
C CYS A 249 -9.41 -2.38 -5.85
N PRO A 250 -10.68 -1.93 -5.72
CA PRO A 250 -11.75 -2.77 -5.20
C PRO A 250 -12.15 -3.91 -6.14
N LEU A 251 -11.96 -3.79 -7.46
CA LEU A 251 -12.16 -4.92 -8.38
C LEU A 251 -11.14 -6.04 -8.10
N ILE A 252 -9.86 -5.70 -7.96
CA ILE A 252 -8.84 -6.67 -7.54
C ILE A 252 -9.14 -7.23 -6.15
N SER A 253 -9.65 -6.41 -5.23
CA SER A 253 -10.06 -6.89 -3.90
C SER A 253 -11.17 -7.96 -3.99
N GLY A 254 -12.14 -7.79 -4.90
CA GLY A 254 -13.13 -8.82 -5.18
C GLY A 254 -12.55 -10.07 -5.85
N VAL A 255 -11.60 -9.92 -6.79
CA VAL A 255 -10.87 -11.07 -7.37
C VAL A 255 -10.11 -11.84 -6.28
N VAL A 256 -9.44 -11.15 -5.36
CA VAL A 256 -8.78 -11.78 -4.20
C VAL A 256 -9.80 -12.53 -3.34
N ALA A 257 -11.00 -11.99 -3.12
CA ALA A 257 -12.06 -12.70 -2.39
C ALA A 257 -12.46 -14.01 -3.08
N LEU A 258 -12.56 -14.04 -4.41
CA LEU A 258 -12.81 -15.28 -5.16
C LEU A 258 -11.63 -16.26 -5.08
N VAL A 259 -10.39 -15.77 -5.09
CA VAL A 259 -9.19 -16.61 -4.89
C VAL A 259 -9.21 -17.26 -3.51
N LEU A 260 -9.55 -16.51 -2.46
CA LEU A 260 -9.66 -17.01 -1.09
C LEU A 260 -10.89 -17.90 -0.88
N GLU A 261 -11.99 -17.66 -1.59
CA GLU A 261 -13.15 -18.56 -1.60
C GLU A 261 -12.75 -19.94 -2.17
N ALA A 262 -11.96 -19.94 -3.26
CA ALA A 262 -11.48 -21.17 -3.88
C ALA A 262 -10.49 -21.94 -2.99
N ASN A 263 -9.62 -21.22 -2.25
CA ASN A 263 -8.73 -21.82 -1.26
C ASN A 263 -8.47 -20.87 -0.09
N PRO A 264 -9.12 -21.08 1.07
CA PRO A 264 -8.98 -20.18 2.22
C PRO A 264 -7.64 -20.33 2.93
N ASN A 265 -6.86 -21.37 2.65
CA ASN A 265 -5.56 -21.62 3.30
C ASN A 265 -4.39 -20.90 2.61
N LEU A 266 -4.64 -20.13 1.55
CA LEU A 266 -3.60 -19.35 0.89
C LEU A 266 -3.10 -18.25 1.84
N THR A 267 -1.78 -18.13 1.95
CA THR A 267 -1.15 -17.00 2.62
C THR A 267 -1.23 -15.74 1.75
N TRP A 268 -1.02 -14.56 2.33
CA TRP A 268 -0.98 -13.31 1.56
C TRP A 268 0.01 -13.34 0.39
N ARG A 269 1.15 -14.03 0.55
CA ARG A 269 2.14 -14.25 -0.52
C ARG A 269 1.67 -15.24 -1.57
N ASP A 270 0.94 -16.27 -1.18
CA ASP A 270 0.37 -17.21 -2.15
C ASP A 270 -0.68 -16.52 -3.03
N VAL A 271 -1.47 -15.60 -2.46
CA VAL A 271 -2.41 -14.76 -3.21
C VAL A 271 -1.66 -13.88 -4.22
N GLN A 272 -0.60 -13.18 -3.80
CA GLN A 272 0.27 -12.44 -4.73
C GLN A 272 0.81 -13.34 -5.83
N GLY A 273 1.27 -14.56 -5.50
CA GLY A 273 1.77 -15.54 -6.46
C GLY A 273 0.70 -15.99 -7.47
N VAL A 274 -0.53 -16.23 -7.04
CA VAL A 274 -1.65 -16.57 -7.92
C VAL A 274 -1.95 -15.43 -8.88
N LEU A 275 -2.04 -14.18 -8.38
CA LEU A 275 -2.29 -13.02 -9.22
C LEU A 275 -1.17 -12.82 -10.25
N ALA A 276 0.10 -12.84 -9.83
CA ALA A 276 1.24 -12.70 -10.72
C ALA A 276 1.33 -13.80 -11.79
N ALA A 277 0.98 -15.04 -11.43
CA ALA A 277 1.03 -16.17 -12.37
C ALA A 277 -0.15 -16.20 -13.37
N THR A 278 -1.22 -15.45 -13.11
CA THR A 278 -2.46 -15.49 -13.90
C THR A 278 -2.84 -14.17 -14.55
N ALA A 279 -2.15 -13.07 -14.21
CA ALA A 279 -2.27 -11.80 -14.89
C ALA A 279 -1.98 -11.97 -16.40
N ARG A 280 -2.80 -11.32 -17.22
CA ARG A 280 -2.63 -11.33 -18.67
C ARG A 280 -1.76 -10.15 -19.08
N THR A 281 -0.75 -10.43 -19.88
CA THR A 281 0.18 -9.44 -20.45
C THR A 281 0.08 -9.39 -21.98
N ASP A 282 -0.83 -10.16 -22.59
CA ASP A 282 -0.99 -10.29 -24.04
C ASP A 282 -1.89 -9.20 -24.65
N PHE A 283 -1.76 -7.97 -24.17
CA PHE A 283 -2.50 -6.82 -24.67
C PHE A 283 -1.55 -5.92 -25.48
N ASN A 284 -1.99 -5.50 -26.67
CA ASN A 284 -1.25 -4.52 -27.45
C ASN A 284 -1.66 -3.14 -26.98
N ASP A 285 -0.80 -2.50 -26.22
CA ASP A 285 -0.80 -1.04 -26.06
C ASP A 285 0.34 -0.50 -26.92
N GLU A 286 0.03 0.27 -27.97
CA GLU A 286 1.05 0.81 -28.89
C GLU A 286 1.95 1.84 -28.20
N ASP A 287 1.51 2.37 -27.06
CA ASP A 287 2.24 3.37 -26.26
C ASP A 287 3.02 2.73 -25.08
N ASP A 288 2.86 1.43 -24.82
CA ASP A 288 3.66 0.70 -23.83
C ASP A 288 4.98 0.20 -24.43
N GLU A 289 6.00 1.06 -24.38
CA GLU A 289 7.36 0.69 -24.80
C GLU A 289 8.03 -0.33 -23.85
N THR A 290 7.44 -0.62 -22.67
CA THR A 290 8.05 -1.43 -21.61
C THR A 290 7.46 -2.83 -21.44
N GLY A 291 6.26 -3.09 -21.97
CA GLY A 291 5.59 -4.39 -21.92
C GLY A 291 5.14 -4.80 -20.51
N GLN A 292 4.67 -3.83 -19.70
CA GLN A 292 4.23 -4.03 -18.31
C GLN A 292 2.71 -4.00 -18.18
#